data_AF-A0A7Z2S5H5-F1
#
_entry.id   AF-A0A7Z2S5H5-F1
#
_cell.length_a   1.000
_cell.length_b   1.000
_cell.length_c   1.000
_cell.angle_alpha   90.00
_cell.angle_beta   90.00
_cell.angle_gamma   90.00
#
_symmetry.space_group_name_H-M   'P 1'
#
loop_
_entity.id
_entity.type
_entity.pdbx_description
1 polymer ?
#
loop_
_entity_poly.entity_id
_entity_poly.type
_entity_poly.pdbx_seq_one_letter_code
_entity_poly.pdbx_strand_id
1 'polypeptide(L)'
;MARAEEVHLNRAAIFSEQLADPASARAELERATALNPGFALAWRNLGQLHEDEGRAGEARAAYLRALELEPGNGHDLARIAGLDIVEGQAAAAADALARHLAVPGLAPADEAELLFALGAAQDALGAHAAAFAALARGNALVRQQIPPALRYDRRRHDALIDALIAMPPLPGLAQPAPHQSDPASPCPVFIFGLFRSGSTLAEQLLARHPAIASAGEMETIPAFVHQHLQPYPDRLAQADPALLARLRDDYLAELRQIGGGARFVCDKRCDNFLHLALLRTLFPEAVFIHTRRDRRDNMLSIFSLRFDDSIAYGWDLGDIRHWIDGHDRLMAHWHDRFGDTVLTLDYDALVQDPRAVMGDVIARMGLGWDEACLTTSGIDAPVRTASAWQVRRPLHSRSSGRWRDYAAMLAPAIDGLGDRP
;
A
#
# COMPACT_ATOMS: atom_id res chain seq x y z
N MET A 1 37.38 -4.85 1.09
CA MET A 1 36.88 -5.75 0.02
C MET A 1 35.42 -6.00 0.32
N ALA A 2 34.51 -5.76 -0.62
CA ALA A 2 33.11 -6.15 -0.43
C ALA A 2 33.05 -7.67 -0.29
N ARG A 3 32.32 -8.18 0.72
CA ARG A 3 32.21 -9.62 0.93
C ARG A 3 31.30 -10.20 -0.17
N ALA A 4 31.62 -11.39 -0.68
CA ALA A 4 30.94 -11.93 -1.86
C ALA A 4 29.44 -12.14 -1.63
N GLU A 5 29.05 -12.53 -0.42
CA GLU A 5 27.66 -12.67 0.01
C GLU A 5 26.88 -11.35 0.00
N GLU A 6 27.52 -10.22 0.31
CA GLU A 6 26.89 -8.89 0.29
C GLU A 6 26.56 -8.45 -1.14
N VAL A 7 27.40 -8.83 -2.11
CA VAL A 7 27.13 -8.58 -3.54
C VAL A 7 25.87 -9.33 -3.98
N HIS A 8 25.74 -10.60 -3.58
CA HIS A 8 24.57 -11.40 -3.89
C HIS A 8 23.31 -10.87 -3.20
N LEU A 9 23.39 -10.45 -1.93
CA LEU A 9 22.28 -9.80 -1.23
C LEU A 9 21.80 -8.53 -1.96
N ASN A 10 22.74 -7.66 -2.36
CA ASN A 10 22.40 -6.41 -3.05
C ASN A 10 21.79 -6.67 -4.45
N ARG A 11 22.30 -7.67 -5.18
CA ARG A 11 21.71 -8.09 -6.46
C ARG A 11 20.32 -8.66 -6.26
N ALA A 12 20.09 -9.43 -5.20
CA ALA A 12 18.76 -9.91 -4.87
C ALA A 12 17.78 -8.77 -4.61
N ALA A 13 18.21 -7.72 -3.89
CA ALA A 13 17.39 -6.52 -3.68
C ALA A 13 17.02 -5.85 -5.01
N ILE A 14 17.97 -5.71 -5.95
CA ILE A 14 17.70 -5.16 -7.30
C ILE A 14 16.71 -6.04 -8.08
N PHE A 15 16.96 -7.35 -8.15
CA PHE A 15 16.07 -8.28 -8.86
C PHE A 15 14.66 -8.26 -8.27
N SER A 16 14.59 -8.24 -6.94
CA SER A 16 13.33 -8.13 -6.24
C SER A 16 12.68 -6.79 -6.55
N GLU A 17 13.22 -5.69 -6.03
CA GLU A 17 12.57 -4.38 -5.95
C GLU A 17 12.46 -3.65 -7.29
N GLN A 18 13.46 -3.78 -8.18
CA GLN A 18 13.52 -3.00 -9.42
C GLN A 18 13.11 -3.77 -10.66
N LEU A 19 13.39 -5.08 -10.70
CA LEU A 19 13.18 -5.89 -11.90
C LEU A 19 11.97 -6.82 -11.81
N ALA A 20 11.29 -6.86 -10.66
CA ALA A 20 10.16 -7.75 -10.40
C ALA A 20 10.45 -9.22 -10.77
N ASP A 21 11.69 -9.67 -10.58
CA ASP A 21 12.16 -11.02 -10.88
C ASP A 21 12.45 -11.79 -9.58
N PRO A 22 11.41 -12.37 -8.93
CA PRO A 22 11.57 -13.09 -7.66
C PRO A 22 12.41 -14.37 -7.83
N ALA A 23 12.44 -14.97 -9.02
CA ALA A 23 13.23 -16.18 -9.26
C ALA A 23 14.73 -15.88 -9.22
N SER A 24 15.17 -14.82 -9.92
CA SER A 24 16.56 -14.37 -9.84
C SER A 24 16.91 -13.85 -8.45
N ALA A 25 16.00 -13.10 -7.79
CA ALA A 25 16.22 -12.65 -6.42
C ALA A 25 16.47 -13.82 -5.46
N ARG A 26 15.69 -14.89 -5.57
CA ARG A 26 15.87 -16.09 -4.75
C ARG A 26 17.20 -16.77 -5.01
N ALA A 27 17.56 -16.98 -6.28
CA ALA A 27 18.82 -17.62 -6.64
C ALA A 27 20.03 -16.85 -6.09
N GLU A 28 19.98 -15.53 -6.09
CA GLU A 28 21.01 -14.68 -5.49
C GLU A 28 21.05 -14.83 -3.95
N LEU A 29 19.90 -14.85 -3.27
CA LEU A 29 19.85 -15.06 -1.81
C LEU A 29 20.33 -16.46 -1.39
N GLU A 30 19.94 -17.50 -2.11
CA GLU A 30 20.43 -18.88 -1.91
C GLU A 30 21.94 -18.96 -2.10
N ARG A 31 22.50 -18.19 -3.04
CA ARG A 31 23.94 -18.10 -3.22
C ARG A 31 24.64 -17.36 -2.09
N ALA A 32 24.03 -16.27 -1.58
CA ALA A 32 24.54 -15.55 -0.42
C ALA A 32 24.61 -16.46 0.82
N THR A 33 23.55 -17.23 1.10
CA THR A 33 23.50 -18.16 2.23
C THR A 33 24.42 -19.37 2.06
N ALA A 34 24.66 -19.83 0.82
CA ALA A 34 25.64 -20.87 0.53
C ALA A 34 27.09 -20.41 0.70
N LEU A 35 27.39 -19.16 0.31
CA LEU A 35 28.73 -18.56 0.48
C LEU A 35 29.04 -18.27 1.95
N ASN A 36 28.05 -17.79 2.70
CA ASN A 36 28.17 -17.53 4.11
C ASN A 36 26.91 -18.00 4.86
N PRO A 37 26.89 -19.25 5.37
CA PRO A 37 25.76 -19.78 6.15
C PRO A 37 25.49 -19.06 7.47
N GLY A 38 26.40 -18.17 7.90
CA GLY A 38 26.26 -17.31 9.07
C GLY A 38 25.76 -15.88 8.75
N PHE A 39 25.40 -15.59 7.50
CA PHE A 39 24.90 -14.27 7.10
C PHE A 39 23.40 -14.15 7.37
N ALA A 40 23.04 -13.77 8.60
CA ALA A 40 21.66 -13.69 9.07
C ALA A 40 20.74 -12.85 8.16
N LEU A 41 21.23 -11.72 7.66
CA LEU A 41 20.46 -10.84 6.78
C LEU A 41 20.03 -11.51 5.46
N ALA A 42 20.84 -12.39 4.88
CA ALA A 42 20.47 -13.13 3.66
C ALA A 42 19.37 -14.15 3.94
N TRP A 43 19.42 -14.85 5.08
CA TRP A 43 18.34 -15.74 5.52
C TRP A 43 17.05 -14.96 5.76
N ARG A 44 17.15 -13.77 6.35
CA ARG A 44 16.02 -12.85 6.57
C ARG A 44 15.32 -12.46 5.28
N ASN A 45 16.09 -11.98 4.30
CA ASN A 45 15.56 -11.57 3.01
C ASN A 45 14.98 -12.76 2.23
N LEU A 46 15.56 -13.96 2.40
CA LEU A 46 15.03 -15.19 1.81
C LEU A 46 13.68 -15.56 2.44
N GLY A 47 13.55 -15.43 3.76
CA GLY A 47 12.28 -15.59 4.48
C GLY A 47 11.20 -14.66 3.93
N GLN A 48 11.51 -13.37 3.77
CA GLN A 48 10.58 -12.37 3.23
C GLN A 48 10.17 -12.71 1.80
N LEU A 49 11.11 -13.12 0.95
CA LEU A 49 10.81 -13.52 -0.42
C LEU A 49 9.92 -14.77 -0.47
N HIS A 50 10.12 -15.73 0.43
CA HIS A 50 9.23 -16.89 0.56
C HIS A 50 7.81 -16.50 1.01
N GLU A 51 7.67 -15.55 1.94
CA GLU A 51 6.35 -14.99 2.31
C GLU A 51 5.67 -14.32 1.11
N ASP A 52 6.42 -13.48 0.38
CA ASP A 52 5.96 -12.75 -0.81
C ASP A 52 5.50 -13.67 -1.94
N GLU A 53 5.89 -14.95 -1.89
CA GLU A 53 5.50 -15.98 -2.84
C GLU A 53 4.51 -17.00 -2.25
N GLY A 54 4.14 -16.88 -0.97
CA GLY A 54 3.17 -17.77 -0.30
C GLY A 54 3.74 -19.10 0.16
N ARG A 55 5.07 -19.23 0.19
CA ARG A 55 5.80 -20.42 0.66
C ARG A 55 6.05 -20.33 2.17
N ALA A 56 4.99 -20.48 2.96
CA ALA A 56 5.03 -20.29 4.41
C ALA A 56 6.02 -21.22 5.14
N GLY A 57 6.16 -22.47 4.68
CA GLY A 57 7.08 -23.45 5.27
C GLY A 57 8.54 -23.06 5.07
N GLU A 58 8.92 -22.70 3.84
CA GLU A 58 10.27 -22.22 3.53
C GLU A 58 10.56 -20.87 4.20
N ALA A 59 9.58 -19.96 4.27
CA ALA A 59 9.71 -18.70 4.99
C ALA A 59 10.06 -18.93 6.46
N ARG A 60 9.30 -19.80 7.13
CA ARG A 60 9.53 -20.19 8.53
C ARG A 60 10.94 -20.75 8.72
N ALA A 61 11.38 -21.67 7.85
CA ALA A 61 12.70 -22.27 7.95
C ALA A 61 13.82 -21.22 7.83
N ALA A 62 13.69 -20.28 6.88
CA ALA A 62 14.66 -19.21 6.68
C ALA A 62 14.71 -18.24 7.89
N TYR A 63 13.56 -17.82 8.43
CA TYR A 63 13.51 -16.97 9.62
C TYR A 63 14.05 -17.66 10.87
N LEU A 64 13.74 -18.95 11.08
CA LEU A 64 14.34 -19.71 12.18
C LEU A 64 15.86 -19.77 12.05
N ARG A 65 16.39 -19.93 10.83
CA ARG A 65 17.83 -19.91 10.60
C ARG A 65 18.45 -18.54 10.87
N ALA A 66 17.76 -17.44 10.54
CA ALA A 66 18.18 -16.09 10.91
C ALA A 66 18.20 -15.91 12.44
N LEU A 67 17.19 -16.41 13.15
CA LEU A 67 17.11 -16.37 14.62
C LEU A 67 18.15 -17.24 15.32
N GLU A 68 18.57 -18.36 14.73
CA GLU A 68 19.69 -19.14 15.28
C GLU A 68 21.00 -18.33 15.29
N LEU A 69 21.16 -17.40 14.33
CA LEU A 69 22.33 -16.54 14.20
C LEU A 69 22.19 -15.25 15.03
N GLU A 70 20.97 -14.70 15.10
CA GLU A 70 20.63 -13.48 15.83
C GLU A 70 19.35 -13.66 16.67
N PRO A 71 19.42 -14.34 17.85
CA PRO A 71 18.23 -14.77 18.60
C PRO A 71 17.30 -13.67 19.14
N GLY A 72 17.79 -12.43 19.17
CA GLY A 72 17.06 -11.27 19.66
C GLY A 72 16.47 -10.37 18.57
N ASN A 73 16.56 -10.76 17.30
CA ASN A 73 16.08 -9.94 16.20
C ASN A 73 14.54 -9.80 16.25
N GLY A 74 14.04 -8.60 16.53
CA GLY A 74 12.61 -8.35 16.73
C GLY A 74 11.81 -8.55 15.45
N HIS A 75 12.40 -8.22 14.29
CA HIS A 75 11.77 -8.42 12.99
C HIS A 75 11.49 -9.91 12.74
N ASP A 76 12.48 -10.77 12.93
CA ASP A 76 12.34 -12.21 12.66
C ASP A 76 11.33 -12.90 13.59
N LEU A 77 11.36 -12.52 14.87
CA LEU A 77 10.37 -12.97 15.85
C LEU A 77 8.95 -12.55 15.48
N ALA A 78 8.78 -11.30 15.03
CA ALA A 78 7.49 -10.77 14.58
C ALA A 78 6.97 -11.52 13.34
N ARG A 79 7.85 -11.88 12.40
CA ARG A 79 7.51 -12.64 11.19
C ARG A 79 7.05 -14.06 11.51
N ILE A 80 7.79 -14.76 12.37
CA ILE A 80 7.39 -16.09 12.87
C ILE A 80 6.02 -16.03 13.57
N ALA A 81 5.81 -15.04 14.44
CA ALA A 81 4.52 -14.86 15.10
C ALA A 81 3.37 -14.62 14.09
N GLY A 82 3.62 -13.88 13.01
CA GLY A 82 2.68 -13.71 11.91
C GLY A 82 2.26 -15.04 11.28
N LEU A 83 3.22 -15.92 10.99
CA LEU A 83 2.96 -17.28 10.47
C LEU A 83 2.18 -18.13 11.48
N ASP A 84 2.55 -18.08 12.76
CA ASP A 84 1.85 -18.81 13.84
C ASP A 84 0.39 -18.37 13.98
N ILE A 85 0.09 -17.08 13.87
CA ILE A 85 -1.28 -16.55 13.89
C ILE A 85 -2.09 -17.12 12.72
N VAL A 86 -1.51 -17.17 11.53
CA VAL A 86 -2.16 -17.73 10.33
C VAL A 86 -2.47 -19.22 10.50
N GLU A 87 -1.59 -19.96 11.17
CA GLU A 87 -1.74 -21.38 11.49
C GLU A 87 -2.65 -21.66 12.70
N GLY A 88 -3.27 -20.62 13.29
CA GLY A 88 -4.19 -20.76 14.43
C GLY A 88 -3.51 -20.88 15.79
N GLN A 89 -2.22 -20.56 15.88
CA GLN A 89 -1.40 -20.63 17.09
C GLN A 89 -1.21 -19.27 17.77
N ALA A 90 -2.19 -18.36 17.64
CA ALA A 90 -2.11 -17.00 18.15
C ALA A 90 -1.80 -16.90 19.66
N ALA A 91 -2.27 -17.85 20.48
CA ALA A 91 -1.97 -17.89 21.90
C ALA A 91 -0.49 -18.15 22.18
N ALA A 92 0.10 -19.14 21.50
CA ALA A 92 1.51 -19.47 21.64
C ALA A 92 2.40 -18.32 21.15
N ALA A 93 2.01 -17.68 20.04
CA ALA A 93 2.68 -16.49 19.52
C ALA A 93 2.65 -15.33 20.53
N ALA A 94 1.48 -15.03 21.11
CA ALA A 94 1.34 -13.98 22.12
C ALA A 94 2.22 -14.23 23.34
N ASP A 95 2.25 -15.47 23.86
CA ASP A 95 3.08 -15.85 25.00
C ASP A 95 4.58 -15.73 24.69
N ALA A 96 5.01 -16.15 23.49
CA ALA A 96 6.40 -16.03 23.06
C ALA A 96 6.83 -14.56 22.95
N LEU A 97 6.03 -13.73 22.27
CA LEU A 97 6.28 -12.29 22.12
C LEU A 97 6.33 -11.58 23.48
N ALA A 98 5.41 -11.91 24.40
CA ALA A 98 5.40 -11.34 25.74
C ALA A 98 6.67 -11.69 26.54
N ARG A 99 7.19 -12.92 26.40
CA ARG A 99 8.48 -13.31 27.01
C ARG A 99 9.65 -12.53 26.43
N HIS A 100 9.70 -12.32 25.12
CA HIS A 100 10.75 -11.52 24.49
C HIS A 100 10.68 -10.04 24.93
N LEU A 101 9.48 -9.45 24.98
CA LEU A 101 9.26 -8.08 25.47
C LEU A 101 9.63 -7.89 26.95
N ALA A 102 9.67 -8.98 27.75
CA ALA A 102 10.12 -8.93 29.13
C ALA A 102 11.65 -8.90 29.28
N VAL A 103 12.42 -9.13 28.21
CA VAL A 103 13.88 -9.06 28.24
C VAL A 103 14.32 -7.60 28.29
N PRO A 104 15.10 -7.17 29.30
CA PRO A 104 15.59 -5.80 29.39
C PRO A 104 16.58 -5.47 28.26
N GLY A 105 16.56 -4.22 27.79
CA GLY A 105 17.58 -3.69 26.87
C GLY A 105 17.36 -4.01 25.39
N LEU A 106 16.13 -4.36 24.99
CA LEU A 106 15.75 -4.41 23.58
C LEU A 106 16.01 -3.07 22.90
N ALA A 107 16.47 -3.11 21.65
CA ALA A 107 16.52 -1.91 20.84
C ALA A 107 15.09 -1.37 20.63
N PRO A 108 14.86 -0.05 20.68
CA PRO A 108 13.52 0.51 20.51
C PRO A 108 12.82 0.12 19.20
N ALA A 109 13.58 -0.14 18.14
CA ALA A 109 13.05 -0.64 16.87
C ALA A 109 12.52 -2.09 17.03
N ASP A 110 13.29 -2.99 17.64
CA ASP A 110 12.88 -4.37 17.88
C ASP A 110 11.69 -4.44 18.86
N GLU A 111 11.68 -3.63 19.92
CA GLU A 111 10.55 -3.55 20.85
C GLU A 111 9.27 -3.13 20.12
N ALA A 112 9.35 -2.15 19.22
CA ALA A 112 8.21 -1.73 18.41
C ALA A 112 7.69 -2.86 17.52
N GLU A 113 8.57 -3.56 16.77
CA GLU A 113 8.17 -4.70 15.92
C GLU A 113 7.43 -5.78 16.72
N LEU A 114 7.97 -6.15 17.89
CA LEU A 114 7.37 -7.14 18.78
C LEU A 114 6.00 -6.69 19.34
N LEU A 115 5.84 -5.39 19.64
CA LEU A 115 4.56 -4.83 20.11
C LEU A 115 3.48 -4.85 19.02
N PHE A 116 3.84 -4.59 17.75
CA PHE A 116 2.90 -4.73 16.63
C PHE A 116 2.49 -6.19 16.44
N ALA A 117 3.44 -7.12 16.47
CA ALA A 117 3.15 -8.55 16.40
C ALA A 117 2.28 -9.03 17.57
N LEU A 118 2.54 -8.53 18.78
CA LEU A 118 1.75 -8.87 19.97
C LEU A 118 0.31 -8.34 19.84
N GLY A 119 0.17 -7.11 19.34
CA GLY A 119 -1.13 -6.53 19.02
C GLY A 119 -1.92 -7.39 18.04
N ALA A 120 -1.28 -7.87 16.97
CA ALA A 120 -1.90 -8.78 16.00
C ALA A 120 -2.29 -10.14 16.62
N ALA A 121 -1.42 -10.73 17.45
CA ALA A 121 -1.71 -11.99 18.14
C ALA A 121 -2.90 -11.85 19.11
N GLN A 122 -2.95 -10.76 19.87
CA GLN A 122 -4.04 -10.47 20.81
C GLN A 122 -5.36 -10.16 20.10
N ASP A 123 -5.32 -9.47 18.96
CA ASP A 123 -6.49 -9.26 18.10
C ASP A 123 -7.06 -10.58 17.60
N ALA A 124 -6.20 -11.50 17.13
CA ALA A 124 -6.61 -12.83 16.69
C ALA A 124 -7.25 -13.67 17.82
N LEU A 125 -6.97 -13.35 19.08
CA LEU A 125 -7.58 -13.97 20.27
C LEU A 125 -8.85 -13.25 20.75
N GLY A 126 -9.26 -12.14 20.12
CA GLY A 126 -10.38 -11.30 20.57
C GLY A 126 -10.06 -10.43 21.79
N ALA A 127 -8.79 -10.34 22.20
CA ALA A 127 -8.34 -9.55 23.34
C ALA A 127 -8.11 -8.07 22.95
N HIS A 128 -9.14 -7.41 22.42
CA HIS A 128 -9.02 -6.11 21.74
C HIS A 128 -8.41 -4.99 22.59
N ALA A 129 -8.73 -4.92 23.89
CA ALA A 129 -8.14 -3.93 24.79
C ALA A 129 -6.63 -4.14 24.97
N ALA A 130 -6.19 -5.40 25.09
CA ALA A 130 -4.76 -5.72 25.17
C ALA A 130 -4.08 -5.43 23.84
N ALA A 131 -4.71 -5.84 22.72
CA ALA A 131 -4.21 -5.58 21.38
C ALA A 131 -3.97 -4.10 21.14
N PHE A 132 -4.96 -3.25 21.47
CA PHE A 132 -4.84 -1.81 21.35
C PHE A 132 -3.73 -1.24 22.23
N ALA A 133 -3.59 -1.72 23.46
CA ALA A 133 -2.52 -1.27 24.35
C ALA A 133 -1.12 -1.61 23.80
N ALA A 134 -0.93 -2.79 23.22
CA ALA A 134 0.32 -3.17 22.56
C ALA A 134 0.59 -2.27 21.34
N LEU A 135 -0.40 -2.09 20.46
CA LEU A 135 -0.30 -1.22 19.29
C LEU A 135 0.01 0.23 19.67
N ALA A 136 -0.67 0.78 20.68
CA ALA A 136 -0.44 2.16 21.13
C ALA A 136 0.98 2.38 21.66
N ARG A 137 1.52 1.39 22.40
CA ARG A 137 2.92 1.43 22.84
C ARG A 137 3.89 1.34 21.65
N GLY A 138 3.65 0.43 20.72
CA GLY A 138 4.49 0.27 19.52
C GLY A 138 4.53 1.54 18.68
N ASN A 139 3.36 2.12 18.38
CA ASN A 139 3.23 3.39 17.68
C ASN A 139 3.97 4.54 18.41
N ALA A 140 3.84 4.63 19.74
CA ALA A 140 4.52 5.65 20.53
C ALA A 140 6.06 5.51 20.47
N LEU A 141 6.59 4.30 20.51
CA LEU A 141 8.03 4.03 20.37
C LEU A 141 8.54 4.39 18.98
N VAL A 142 7.81 4.06 17.92
CA VAL A 142 8.18 4.45 16.56
C VAL A 142 8.23 5.97 16.46
N ARG A 143 7.18 6.66 16.93
CA ARG A 143 7.08 8.13 16.88
C ARG A 143 8.23 8.84 17.60
N GLN A 144 8.74 8.27 18.69
CA GLN A 144 9.90 8.81 19.41
C GLN A 144 11.19 8.71 18.60
N GLN A 145 11.32 7.70 17.74
CA GLN A 145 12.49 7.46 16.90
C GLN A 145 12.51 8.31 15.62
N ILE A 146 11.35 8.79 15.15
CA ILE A 146 11.27 9.58 13.91
C ILE A 146 11.96 10.95 14.12
N PRO A 147 12.96 11.29 13.28
CA PRO A 147 13.61 12.60 13.30
C PRO A 147 12.60 13.74 13.12
N PRO A 148 12.74 14.89 13.81
CA PRO A 148 11.78 15.99 13.71
C PRO A 148 11.45 16.44 12.28
N ALA A 149 12.42 16.40 11.36
CA ALA A 149 12.24 16.79 9.96
C ALA A 149 11.37 15.82 9.13
N LEU A 150 11.19 14.58 9.59
CA LEU A 150 10.39 13.54 8.94
C LEU A 150 9.04 13.31 9.62
N ARG A 151 8.75 14.04 10.71
CA ARG A 151 7.46 13.94 11.39
C ARG A 151 6.35 14.54 10.55
N TYR A 152 5.15 13.99 10.70
CA TYR A 152 3.97 14.56 10.07
C TYR A 152 3.70 15.98 10.55
N ASP A 153 3.56 16.91 9.60
CA ASP A 153 3.26 18.32 9.84
C ASP A 153 1.85 18.63 9.34
N ARG A 154 0.92 18.78 10.29
CA ARG A 154 -0.49 19.10 10.01
C ARG A 154 -0.65 20.42 9.26
N ARG A 155 0.14 21.46 9.59
CA ARG A 155 0.05 22.77 8.94
C ARG A 155 0.51 22.70 7.49
N ARG A 156 1.60 21.97 7.24
CA ARG A 156 2.08 21.73 5.87
C ARG A 156 1.07 20.94 5.05
N HIS A 157 0.43 19.93 5.66
CA HIS A 157 -0.63 19.16 5.00
C HIS A 157 -1.83 20.06 4.67
N ASP A 158 -2.34 20.83 5.64
CA ASP A 158 -3.46 21.75 5.42
C ASP A 158 -3.17 22.75 4.31
N ALA A 159 -1.97 23.36 4.31
CA ALA A 159 -1.57 24.30 3.28
C ALA A 159 -1.55 23.67 1.88
N LEU A 160 -1.13 22.40 1.75
CA LEU A 160 -1.18 21.66 0.50
C LEU A 160 -2.62 21.41 0.05
N ILE A 161 -3.48 20.92 0.96
CA ILE A 161 -4.90 20.65 0.65
C ILE A 161 -5.60 21.94 0.23
N ASP A 162 -5.39 23.04 0.95
CA ASP A 162 -5.97 24.34 0.63
C ASP A 162 -5.48 24.87 -0.72
N ALA A 163 -4.18 24.72 -1.03
CA ALA A 163 -3.62 25.11 -2.32
C ALA A 163 -4.19 24.29 -3.48
N LEU A 164 -4.38 22.97 -3.30
CA LEU A 164 -4.99 22.09 -4.30
C LEU A 164 -6.46 22.47 -4.57
N ILE A 165 -7.23 22.75 -3.51
CA ILE A 165 -8.64 23.19 -3.63
C ILE A 165 -8.73 24.56 -4.31
N ALA A 166 -7.80 25.47 -4.03
CA ALA A 166 -7.76 26.81 -4.59
C ALA A 166 -7.22 26.86 -6.04
N MET A 167 -6.80 25.72 -6.61
CA MET A 167 -6.21 25.70 -7.96
C MET A 167 -7.16 26.26 -9.02
N PRO A 168 -6.68 27.14 -9.92
CA PRO A 168 -7.47 27.62 -11.06
C PRO A 168 -7.83 26.47 -12.02
N PRO A 169 -8.70 26.71 -13.02
CA PRO A 169 -8.97 25.75 -14.09
C PRO A 169 -7.70 25.13 -14.66
N LEU A 170 -7.74 23.82 -14.95
CA LEU A 170 -6.55 23.09 -15.38
C LEU A 170 -6.08 23.63 -16.74
N PRO A 171 -4.76 23.74 -16.98
CA PRO A 171 -4.27 23.98 -18.33
C PRO A 171 -4.73 22.81 -19.21
N GLY A 172 -5.41 23.10 -20.31
CA GLY A 172 -5.84 22.05 -21.23
C GLY A 172 -4.65 21.53 -22.04
N LEU A 173 -4.46 20.22 -22.10
CA LEU A 173 -3.82 19.61 -23.27
C LEU A 173 -4.84 19.57 -24.40
N ALA A 174 -4.44 19.95 -25.61
CA ALA A 174 -5.27 19.71 -26.78
C ALA A 174 -5.54 18.19 -26.86
N GLN A 175 -6.81 17.80 -26.90
CA GLN A 175 -7.13 16.39 -27.06
C GLN A 175 -6.52 15.89 -28.38
N PRO A 176 -5.78 14.77 -28.39
CA PRO A 176 -5.41 14.15 -29.64
C PRO A 176 -6.71 13.84 -30.40
N ALA A 177 -6.74 14.18 -31.70
CA ALA A 177 -7.87 13.82 -32.53
C ALA A 177 -8.12 12.30 -32.43
N PRO A 178 -9.37 11.80 -32.54
CA PRO A 178 -9.71 10.37 -32.42
C PRO A 178 -8.90 9.42 -33.33
N HIS A 179 -8.18 9.95 -34.31
CA HIS A 179 -7.34 9.23 -35.26
C HIS A 179 -5.82 9.35 -34.97
N GLN A 180 -5.43 10.05 -33.90
CA GLN A 180 -4.03 10.21 -33.44
C GLN A 180 -3.73 9.41 -32.17
N SER A 181 -4.73 8.83 -31.52
CA SER A 181 -4.50 7.84 -30.47
C SER A 181 -3.91 6.59 -31.11
N ASP A 182 -2.62 6.36 -30.87
CA ASP A 182 -1.93 5.12 -31.21
C ASP A 182 -2.71 3.94 -30.62
N PRO A 183 -3.29 3.04 -31.44
CA PRO A 183 -4.05 1.89 -30.95
C PRO A 183 -3.20 0.91 -30.13
N ALA A 184 -1.86 1.06 -30.14
CA ALA A 184 -0.95 0.29 -29.29
C ALA A 184 -0.67 0.93 -27.92
N SER A 185 -1.13 2.15 -27.65
CA SER A 185 -0.91 2.82 -26.35
C SER A 185 -2.02 2.47 -25.35
N PRO A 186 -1.69 1.92 -24.17
CA PRO A 186 -2.68 1.53 -23.18
C PRO A 186 -3.38 2.76 -22.58
N CYS A 187 -4.65 2.59 -22.21
CA CYS A 187 -5.37 3.57 -21.42
C CYS A 187 -4.98 3.43 -19.93
N PRO A 188 -4.49 4.49 -19.27
CA PRO A 188 -4.19 4.44 -17.84
C PRO A 188 -5.45 4.27 -16.99
N VAL A 189 -5.34 3.48 -15.92
CA VAL A 189 -6.36 3.33 -14.87
C VAL A 189 -5.73 3.70 -13.54
N PHE A 190 -6.09 4.86 -12.98
CA PHE A 190 -5.56 5.31 -11.70
C PHE A 190 -6.45 4.86 -10.56
N ILE A 191 -5.92 4.06 -9.64
CA ILE A 191 -6.62 3.58 -8.44
C ILE A 191 -5.98 4.23 -7.21
N PHE A 192 -6.76 5.00 -6.47
CA PHE A 192 -6.24 5.82 -5.36
C PHE A 192 -7.27 6.00 -4.25
N GLY A 193 -6.84 6.53 -3.12
CA GLY A 193 -7.66 6.73 -1.92
C GLY A 193 -6.82 6.56 -0.67
N LEU A 194 -7.46 6.50 0.48
CA LEU A 194 -6.73 6.28 1.74
C LEU A 194 -5.98 4.94 1.71
N PHE A 195 -4.78 4.89 2.30
CA PHE A 195 -4.17 3.60 2.63
C PHE A 195 -5.17 2.77 3.42
N ARG A 196 -5.26 1.46 3.14
CA ARG A 196 -6.19 0.53 3.83
C ARG A 196 -7.68 0.68 3.45
N SER A 197 -7.97 1.34 2.32
CA SER A 197 -9.32 1.47 1.74
C SER A 197 -9.65 0.45 0.63
N GLY A 198 -8.81 -0.57 0.43
CA GLY A 198 -9.10 -1.65 -0.55
C GLY A 198 -8.57 -1.45 -1.97
N SER A 199 -7.74 -0.42 -2.22
CA SER A 199 -7.12 -0.16 -3.53
C SER A 199 -6.37 -1.35 -4.13
N THR A 200 -5.54 -2.04 -3.34
CA THR A 200 -4.84 -3.27 -3.79
C THR A 200 -5.81 -4.37 -4.18
N LEU A 201 -6.91 -4.54 -3.45
CA LEU A 201 -7.90 -5.57 -3.80
C LEU A 201 -8.60 -5.22 -5.11
N ALA A 202 -9.00 -3.96 -5.29
CA ALA A 202 -9.62 -3.49 -6.51
C ALA A 202 -8.71 -3.72 -7.73
N GLU A 203 -7.43 -3.33 -7.63
CA GLU A 203 -6.44 -3.58 -8.69
C GLU A 203 -6.32 -5.07 -9.02
N GLN A 204 -6.22 -5.93 -8.00
CA GLN A 204 -6.07 -7.36 -8.23
C GLN A 204 -7.28 -8.00 -8.89
N LEU A 205 -8.50 -7.58 -8.54
CA LEU A 205 -9.72 -8.08 -9.21
C LEU A 205 -9.77 -7.58 -10.66
N LEU A 206 -9.37 -6.34 -10.93
CA LEU A 206 -9.30 -5.78 -12.29
C LEU A 206 -8.25 -6.48 -13.16
N ALA A 207 -7.05 -6.69 -12.63
CA ALA A 207 -5.92 -7.28 -13.36
C ALA A 207 -6.12 -8.75 -13.75
N ARG A 208 -7.22 -9.37 -13.31
CA ARG A 208 -7.64 -10.70 -13.79
C ARG A 208 -8.35 -10.65 -15.14
N HIS A 209 -8.89 -9.51 -15.51
CA HIS A 209 -9.51 -9.34 -16.81
C HIS A 209 -8.43 -9.38 -17.91
N PRO A 210 -8.60 -10.15 -19.00
CA PRO A 210 -7.55 -10.34 -20.02
C PRO A 210 -7.11 -9.06 -20.75
N ALA A 211 -7.89 -7.99 -20.64
CA ALA A 211 -7.60 -6.69 -21.24
C ALA A 211 -6.93 -5.69 -20.27
N ILE A 212 -6.69 -6.06 -19.02
CA ILE A 212 -6.19 -5.17 -17.96
C ILE A 212 -4.92 -5.76 -17.35
N ALA A 213 -3.84 -4.97 -17.33
CA ALA A 213 -2.62 -5.28 -16.60
C ALA A 213 -2.48 -4.41 -15.35
N SER A 214 -1.65 -4.85 -14.40
CA SER A 214 -1.31 -4.10 -13.18
C SER A 214 0.14 -3.61 -13.26
N ALA A 215 0.36 -2.34 -12.95
CA ALA A 215 1.68 -1.73 -12.77
C ALA A 215 2.05 -1.57 -11.29
N GLY A 216 1.11 -1.81 -10.37
CA GLY A 216 1.34 -1.62 -8.94
C GLY A 216 1.46 -0.13 -8.58
N GLU A 217 2.35 0.19 -7.65
CA GLU A 217 2.62 1.56 -7.20
C GLU A 217 3.74 2.18 -8.03
N MET A 218 3.39 3.06 -8.98
CA MET A 218 4.38 3.76 -9.80
C MET A 218 4.91 5.02 -9.08
N GLU A 219 6.20 5.31 -9.25
CA GLU A 219 6.87 6.50 -8.69
C GLU A 219 6.97 7.67 -9.69
N THR A 220 6.55 7.44 -10.93
CA THR A 220 6.76 8.37 -12.06
C THR A 220 6.02 9.69 -11.86
N ILE A 221 4.78 9.65 -11.36
CA ILE A 221 3.98 10.86 -11.10
C ILE A 221 4.58 11.69 -9.95
N PRO A 222 4.88 11.11 -8.76
CA PRO A 222 5.66 11.81 -7.74
C PRO A 222 6.97 12.39 -8.25
N ALA A 223 7.71 11.64 -9.08
CA ALA A 223 8.97 12.09 -9.67
C ALA A 223 8.78 13.32 -10.58
N PHE A 224 7.77 13.31 -11.45
CA PHE A 224 7.44 14.49 -12.29
C PHE A 224 7.12 15.71 -11.44
N VAL A 225 6.35 15.54 -10.36
CA VAL A 225 6.02 16.63 -9.45
C VAL A 225 7.28 17.19 -8.80
N HIS A 226 8.15 16.33 -8.28
CA HIS A 226 9.41 16.73 -7.65
C HIS A 226 10.37 17.43 -8.61
N GLN A 227 10.57 16.88 -9.80
CA GLN A 227 11.61 17.32 -10.75
C GLN A 227 11.18 18.54 -11.56
N HIS A 228 9.89 18.68 -11.87
CA HIS A 228 9.42 19.66 -12.86
C HIS A 228 8.37 20.63 -12.34
N LEU A 229 7.56 20.25 -11.34
CA LEU A 229 6.36 21.00 -10.95
C LEU A 229 6.41 21.60 -9.54
N GLN A 230 7.59 21.73 -8.93
CA GLN A 230 7.77 22.48 -7.68
C GLN A 230 7.92 23.99 -7.92
N PRO A 231 7.28 24.90 -7.15
CA PRO A 231 6.36 24.62 -6.06
C PRO A 231 5.02 24.07 -6.59
N TYR A 232 4.55 23.00 -5.97
CA TYR A 232 3.32 22.31 -6.34
C TYR A 232 2.17 22.71 -5.41
N PRO A 233 0.96 23.00 -5.91
CA PRO A 233 0.51 22.86 -7.30
C PRO A 233 0.68 24.10 -8.21
N ASP A 234 1.21 25.21 -7.69
CA ASP A 234 1.28 26.50 -8.42
C ASP A 234 1.95 26.39 -9.79
N ARG A 235 3.07 25.65 -9.88
CA ARG A 235 3.77 25.47 -11.16
C ARG A 235 2.98 24.65 -12.18
N LEU A 236 2.13 23.71 -11.73
CA LEU A 236 1.25 22.97 -12.64
C LEU A 236 0.23 23.92 -13.30
N ALA A 237 -0.34 24.86 -12.56
CA ALA A 237 -1.28 25.83 -13.12
C ALA A 237 -0.70 26.70 -14.25
N GLN A 238 0.63 26.79 -14.32
CA GLN A 238 1.38 27.59 -15.29
C GLN A 238 2.25 26.72 -16.21
N ALA A 239 2.04 25.41 -16.22
CA ALA A 239 2.91 24.49 -16.93
C ALA A 239 2.80 24.69 -18.45
N ASP A 240 3.96 24.69 -19.12
CA ASP A 240 4.06 24.72 -20.58
C ASP A 240 3.40 23.47 -21.19
N PRO A 241 2.46 23.62 -22.15
CA PRO A 241 1.88 22.49 -22.88
C PRO A 241 2.91 21.53 -23.47
N ALA A 242 4.08 22.02 -23.92
CA ALA A 242 5.14 21.17 -24.44
C ALA A 242 5.76 20.29 -23.35
N LEU A 243 5.93 20.82 -22.13
CA LEU A 243 6.36 20.02 -20.99
C LEU A 243 5.32 18.94 -20.67
N LEU A 244 4.04 19.32 -20.56
CA LEU A 244 2.94 18.40 -20.25
C LEU A 244 2.83 17.27 -21.30
N ALA A 245 3.00 17.58 -22.58
CA ALA A 245 3.02 16.59 -23.65
C ALA A 245 4.16 15.57 -23.47
N ARG A 246 5.38 16.03 -23.16
CA ARG A 246 6.51 15.13 -22.90
C ARG A 246 6.28 14.23 -21.68
N LEU A 247 5.79 14.79 -20.57
CA LEU A 247 5.50 14.01 -19.36
C LEU A 247 4.45 12.92 -19.63
N ARG A 248 3.42 13.26 -20.43
CA ARG A 248 2.43 12.29 -20.89
C ARG A 248 3.09 11.19 -21.73
N ASP A 249 3.91 11.53 -22.71
CA ASP A 249 4.56 10.57 -23.60
C ASP A 249 5.52 9.63 -22.86
N ASP A 250 6.30 10.16 -21.91
CA ASP A 250 7.22 9.40 -21.05
C ASP A 250 6.46 8.37 -20.20
N TYR A 251 5.36 8.79 -19.56
CA TYR A 251 4.53 7.89 -18.75
C TYR A 251 3.84 6.81 -19.60
N LEU A 252 3.30 7.17 -20.77
CA LEU A 252 2.70 6.17 -21.67
C LEU A 252 3.75 5.19 -22.21
N ALA A 253 5.01 5.61 -22.38
CA ALA A 253 6.09 4.71 -22.77
C ALA A 253 6.38 3.65 -21.71
N GLU A 254 6.41 4.06 -20.44
CA GLU A 254 6.56 3.15 -19.31
C GLU A 254 5.38 2.17 -19.21
N LEU A 255 4.13 2.66 -19.34
CA LEU A 255 2.95 1.79 -19.34
C LEU A 255 2.95 0.79 -20.49
N ARG A 256 3.44 1.15 -21.68
CA ARG A 256 3.58 0.20 -22.80
C ARG A 256 4.53 -0.95 -22.46
N GLN A 257 5.62 -0.67 -21.75
CA GLN A 257 6.59 -1.69 -21.33
C GLN A 257 5.99 -2.63 -20.29
N ILE A 258 5.26 -2.10 -19.31
CA ILE A 258 4.64 -2.87 -18.23
C ILE A 258 3.43 -3.67 -18.74
N GLY A 259 2.55 -3.03 -19.52
CA GLY A 259 1.25 -3.57 -19.88
C GLY A 259 1.28 -4.74 -20.87
N GLY A 260 2.40 -4.97 -21.56
CA GLY A 260 2.56 -6.13 -22.45
C GLY A 260 1.51 -6.25 -23.56
N GLY A 261 0.91 -5.13 -23.99
CA GLY A 261 -0.18 -5.09 -24.98
C GLY A 261 -1.60 -5.10 -24.40
N ALA A 262 -1.77 -5.05 -23.07
CA ALA A 262 -3.06 -4.84 -22.44
C ALA A 262 -3.69 -3.51 -22.88
N ARG A 263 -5.03 -3.49 -23.00
CA ARG A 263 -5.78 -2.28 -23.38
C ARG A 263 -5.76 -1.24 -22.26
N PHE A 264 -5.76 -1.71 -21.01
CA PHE A 264 -5.72 -0.89 -19.82
C PHE A 264 -4.56 -1.31 -18.93
N VAL A 265 -3.92 -0.34 -18.27
CA VAL A 265 -2.89 -0.62 -17.26
C VAL A 265 -3.22 0.15 -16.00
N CYS A 266 -3.33 -0.56 -14.87
CA CYS A 266 -3.61 0.00 -13.57
C CYS A 266 -2.34 0.56 -12.92
N ASP A 267 -2.35 1.84 -12.60
CA ASP A 267 -1.44 2.47 -11.63
C ASP A 267 -2.22 2.66 -10.33
N LYS A 268 -1.93 1.80 -9.36
CA LYS A 268 -2.57 1.83 -8.05
C LYS A 268 -1.59 2.45 -7.08
N ARG A 269 -1.82 3.70 -6.71
CA ARG A 269 -1.05 4.41 -5.69
C ARG A 269 -2.00 5.21 -4.81
N CYS A 270 -1.95 4.98 -3.51
CA CYS A 270 -2.96 5.52 -2.58
C CYS A 270 -3.01 7.06 -2.62
N ASP A 271 -1.86 7.71 -2.57
CA ASP A 271 -1.67 9.17 -2.56
C ASP A 271 -1.84 9.87 -3.91
N ASN A 272 -2.16 9.16 -5.01
CA ASN A 272 -2.45 9.79 -6.31
C ASN A 272 -3.65 10.77 -6.26
N PHE A 273 -4.49 10.74 -5.21
CA PHE A 273 -5.52 11.76 -4.99
C PHE A 273 -4.95 13.19 -4.82
N LEU A 274 -3.70 13.31 -4.34
CA LEU A 274 -2.96 14.57 -4.25
C LEU A 274 -2.52 15.08 -5.63
N HIS A 275 -2.49 14.20 -6.63
CA HIS A 275 -2.02 14.48 -7.98
C HIS A 275 -3.13 14.46 -9.03
N LEU A 276 -4.40 14.33 -8.61
CA LEU A 276 -5.51 14.15 -9.54
C LEU A 276 -5.64 15.28 -10.58
N ALA A 277 -5.33 16.53 -10.19
CA ALA A 277 -5.26 17.66 -11.12
C ALA A 277 -4.23 17.45 -12.24
N LEU A 278 -3.05 16.93 -11.91
CA LEU A 278 -2.01 16.60 -12.89
C LEU A 278 -2.45 15.44 -13.77
N LEU A 279 -2.97 14.37 -13.16
CA LEU A 279 -3.38 13.17 -13.88
C LEU A 279 -4.52 13.47 -14.87
N ARG A 280 -5.50 14.29 -14.48
CA ARG A 280 -6.58 14.77 -15.38
C ARG A 280 -6.06 15.66 -16.50
N THR A 281 -5.03 16.45 -16.24
CA THR A 281 -4.38 17.28 -17.25
C THR A 281 -3.66 16.43 -18.28
N LEU A 282 -2.87 15.45 -17.82
CA LEU A 282 -2.07 14.58 -18.66
C LEU A 282 -2.91 13.55 -19.40
N PHE A 283 -3.92 12.96 -18.75
CA PHE A 283 -4.69 11.82 -19.24
C PHE A 283 -6.19 12.07 -19.17
N PRO A 284 -6.75 12.93 -20.04
CA PRO A 284 -8.18 13.21 -20.07
C PRO A 284 -9.03 11.95 -20.33
N GLU A 285 -8.48 10.94 -20.99
CA GLU A 285 -9.10 9.66 -21.34
C GLU A 285 -8.97 8.55 -20.28
N ALA A 286 -8.15 8.76 -19.25
CA ALA A 286 -7.90 7.75 -18.24
C ALA A 286 -9.15 7.45 -17.39
N VAL A 287 -9.15 6.27 -16.78
CA VAL A 287 -10.17 5.86 -15.80
C VAL A 287 -9.64 6.17 -14.41
N PHE A 288 -10.45 6.83 -13.58
CA PHE A 288 -10.08 7.21 -12.21
C PHE A 288 -10.97 6.46 -11.23
N ILE A 289 -10.38 5.70 -10.31
CA ILE A 289 -11.07 4.90 -9.30
C ILE A 289 -10.61 5.36 -7.92
N HIS A 290 -11.49 6.03 -7.21
CA HIS A 290 -11.33 6.41 -5.81
C HIS A 290 -11.89 5.32 -4.90
N THR A 291 -11.03 4.65 -4.13
CA THR A 291 -11.46 3.66 -3.14
C THR A 291 -11.79 4.31 -1.80
N ARG A 292 -12.95 3.96 -1.24
CA ARG A 292 -13.43 4.41 0.06
C ARG A 292 -13.75 3.22 0.96
N ARG A 293 -13.59 3.40 2.27
CA ARG A 293 -13.95 2.47 3.33
C ARG A 293 -14.40 3.26 4.55
N ASP A 294 -15.23 2.67 5.41
CA ASP A 294 -15.59 3.27 6.71
C ASP A 294 -14.34 3.84 7.41
N ARG A 295 -14.39 5.14 7.68
CA ARG A 295 -13.28 5.91 8.27
C ARG A 295 -12.73 5.27 9.53
N ARG A 296 -13.57 4.70 10.39
CA ARG A 296 -13.20 4.14 11.69
C ARG A 296 -12.42 2.83 11.49
N ASP A 297 -12.87 2.00 10.55
CA ASP A 297 -12.12 0.80 10.14
C ASP A 297 -10.81 1.16 9.46
N ASN A 298 -10.81 2.22 8.65
CA ASN A 298 -9.61 2.71 7.99
C ASN A 298 -8.60 3.23 9.03
N MET A 299 -9.05 3.99 10.02
CA MET A 299 -8.22 4.49 11.13
C MET A 299 -7.60 3.34 11.92
N LEU A 300 -8.42 2.39 12.36
CA LEU A 300 -7.96 1.21 13.09
C LEU A 300 -6.94 0.42 12.25
N SER A 301 -7.21 0.23 10.95
CA SER A 301 -6.31 -0.52 10.08
C SER A 301 -4.97 0.18 9.85
N ILE A 302 -4.94 1.51 9.75
CA ILE A 302 -3.69 2.27 9.65
C ILE A 302 -2.92 2.15 10.97
N PHE A 303 -3.59 2.41 12.10
CA PHE A 303 -2.98 2.36 13.42
C PHE A 303 -2.43 0.98 13.81
N SER A 304 -2.97 -0.09 13.23
CA SER A 304 -2.56 -1.46 13.51
C SER A 304 -1.37 -1.95 12.68
N LEU A 305 -0.83 -1.12 11.78
CA LEU A 305 0.26 -1.52 10.88
C LEU A 305 1.56 -0.78 11.18
N ARG A 306 2.65 -1.52 11.03
CA ARG A 306 4.00 -0.99 11.06
C ARG A 306 4.38 -0.48 9.66
N PHE A 307 4.08 0.78 9.38
CA PHE A 307 4.57 1.48 8.18
C PHE A 307 6.07 1.82 8.25
N ASP A 308 6.64 2.22 7.12
CA ASP A 308 7.88 2.97 7.06
C ASP A 308 7.62 4.49 7.22
N ASP A 309 8.67 5.29 7.11
CA ASP A 309 8.62 6.73 7.34
C ASP A 309 7.81 7.51 6.26
N SER A 310 7.44 6.89 5.13
CA SER A 310 6.60 7.51 4.09
C SER A 310 5.18 7.79 4.59
N ILE A 311 4.69 7.04 5.58
CA ILE A 311 3.35 7.19 6.17
C ILE A 311 3.47 7.79 7.57
N ALA A 312 4.13 8.95 7.66
CA ALA A 312 4.47 9.60 8.93
C ALA A 312 3.24 9.96 9.81
N TYR A 313 2.03 10.04 9.24
CA TYR A 313 0.80 10.30 9.99
C TYR A 313 0.23 9.05 10.68
N GLY A 314 0.72 7.85 10.35
CA GLY A 314 0.17 6.57 10.79
C GLY A 314 0.36 6.23 12.28
N TRP A 315 1.17 7.02 12.99
CA TRP A 315 1.65 6.69 14.34
C TRP A 315 0.80 7.27 15.48
N ASP A 316 -0.18 8.11 15.17
CA ASP A 316 -1.05 8.77 16.15
C ASP A 316 -2.46 8.85 15.62
N LEU A 317 -3.46 8.42 16.40
CA LEU A 317 -4.85 8.42 15.96
C LEU A 317 -5.37 9.81 15.58
N GLY A 318 -4.86 10.88 16.21
CA GLY A 318 -5.20 12.25 15.86
C GLY A 318 -4.57 12.69 14.55
N ASP A 319 -3.34 12.27 14.26
CA ASP A 319 -2.67 12.54 12.97
C ASP A 319 -3.33 11.75 11.84
N ILE A 320 -3.71 10.49 12.07
CA ILE A 320 -4.50 9.69 11.12
C ILE A 320 -5.84 10.38 10.84
N ARG A 321 -6.54 10.82 11.89
CA ARG A 321 -7.82 11.51 11.73
C ARG A 321 -7.68 12.78 10.90
N HIS A 322 -6.66 13.59 11.21
CA HIS A 322 -6.35 14.81 10.49
C HIS A 322 -6.11 14.56 8.99
N TRP A 323 -5.33 13.53 8.67
CA TRP A 323 -5.08 13.12 7.28
C TRP A 323 -6.37 12.72 6.56
N ILE A 324 -7.24 11.94 7.21
CA ILE A 324 -8.54 11.52 6.65
C ILE A 324 -9.43 12.73 6.39
N ASP A 325 -9.50 13.68 7.32
CA ASP A 325 -10.30 14.91 7.13
C ASP A 325 -9.79 15.75 5.94
N GLY A 326 -8.47 15.89 5.80
CA GLY A 326 -7.83 16.56 4.66
C GLY A 326 -8.11 15.86 3.32
N HIS A 327 -7.97 14.52 3.30
CA HIS A 327 -8.33 13.69 2.16
C HIS A 327 -9.79 13.90 1.73
N ASP A 328 -10.73 13.86 2.67
CA ASP A 328 -12.15 13.95 2.34
C ASP A 328 -12.54 15.33 1.84
N ARG A 329 -11.97 16.39 2.42
CA ARG A 329 -12.14 17.76 1.91
C ARG A 329 -11.68 17.86 0.47
N LEU A 330 -10.51 17.31 0.17
CA LEU A 330 -9.94 17.35 -1.18
C LEU A 330 -10.74 16.48 -2.17
N MET A 331 -11.13 15.27 -1.78
CA MET A 331 -11.94 14.39 -2.63
C MET A 331 -13.34 14.93 -2.86
N ALA A 332 -13.95 15.62 -1.89
CA ALA A 332 -15.21 16.33 -2.10
C ALA A 332 -15.06 17.43 -3.15
N HIS A 333 -13.98 18.21 -3.11
CA HIS A 333 -13.67 19.20 -4.14
C HIS A 333 -13.46 18.55 -5.52
N TRP A 334 -12.72 17.44 -5.59
CA TRP A 334 -12.49 16.75 -6.86
C TRP A 334 -13.74 16.12 -7.45
N HIS A 335 -14.63 15.57 -6.62
CA HIS A 335 -15.92 15.06 -7.08
C HIS A 335 -16.83 16.17 -7.61
N ASP A 336 -16.85 17.34 -6.94
CA ASP A 336 -17.58 18.52 -7.45
C ASP A 336 -17.02 19.01 -8.78
N ARG A 337 -15.69 19.05 -8.91
CA ARG A 337 -15.00 19.57 -10.10
C ARG A 337 -14.98 18.62 -11.28
N PHE A 338 -14.83 17.31 -11.05
CA PHE A 338 -14.65 16.30 -12.09
C PHE A 338 -15.85 15.36 -12.28
N GLY A 339 -16.89 15.48 -11.45
CA GLY A 339 -18.16 14.76 -11.56
C GLY A 339 -17.98 13.25 -11.70
N ASP A 340 -18.81 12.64 -12.56
CA ASP A 340 -18.88 11.19 -12.77
C ASP A 340 -17.61 10.55 -13.37
N THR A 341 -16.58 11.34 -13.70
CA THR A 341 -15.30 10.81 -14.24
C THR A 341 -14.45 10.09 -13.19
N VAL A 342 -14.68 10.38 -11.90
CA VAL A 342 -14.00 9.71 -10.79
C VAL A 342 -14.97 8.70 -10.16
N LEU A 343 -14.73 7.42 -10.45
CA LEU A 343 -15.54 6.32 -9.94
C LEU A 343 -15.25 6.13 -8.46
N THR A 344 -16.28 6.17 -7.61
CA THR A 344 -16.11 5.79 -6.20
C THR A 344 -16.38 4.30 -6.05
N LEU A 345 -15.38 3.57 -5.58
CA LEU A 345 -15.46 2.15 -5.24
C LEU A 345 -15.53 2.03 -3.71
N ASP A 346 -16.65 1.51 -3.21
CA ASP A 346 -16.84 1.28 -1.78
C ASP A 346 -16.33 -0.12 -1.41
N TYR A 347 -15.34 -0.18 -0.52
CA TYR A 347 -14.71 -1.43 -0.07
C TYR A 347 -15.71 -2.35 0.62
N ASP A 348 -16.58 -1.81 1.46
CA ASP A 348 -17.52 -2.60 2.25
C ASP A 348 -18.59 -3.22 1.34
N ALA A 349 -18.99 -2.51 0.28
CA ALA A 349 -19.81 -3.08 -0.79
C ALA A 349 -19.03 -4.12 -1.62
N LEU A 350 -17.76 -3.85 -1.96
CA LEU A 350 -16.93 -4.74 -2.77
C LEU A 350 -16.77 -6.12 -2.12
N VAL A 351 -16.50 -6.18 -0.82
CA VAL A 351 -16.31 -7.47 -0.13
C VAL A 351 -17.62 -8.22 0.11
N GLN A 352 -18.78 -7.55 0.00
CA GLN A 352 -20.10 -8.16 0.12
C GLN A 352 -20.61 -8.72 -1.21
N ASP A 353 -20.50 -7.94 -2.29
CA ASP A 353 -20.90 -8.35 -3.64
C ASP A 353 -19.84 -7.90 -4.66
N PRO A 354 -18.72 -8.63 -4.77
CA PRO A 354 -17.63 -8.26 -5.68
C PRO A 354 -18.07 -8.29 -7.14
N ARG A 355 -19.04 -9.15 -7.50
CA ARG A 355 -19.53 -9.25 -8.87
C ARG A 355 -20.25 -7.97 -9.28
N ALA A 356 -21.18 -7.49 -8.45
CA ALA A 356 -21.93 -6.27 -8.74
C ALA A 356 -20.99 -5.06 -8.85
N VAL A 357 -20.15 -4.85 -7.83
CA VAL A 357 -19.26 -3.69 -7.76
C VAL A 357 -18.23 -3.68 -8.89
N MET A 358 -17.55 -4.81 -9.13
CA MET A 358 -16.56 -4.88 -10.20
C MET A 358 -17.20 -4.89 -11.60
N GLY A 359 -18.40 -5.47 -11.73
CA GLY A 359 -19.17 -5.45 -12.97
C GLY A 359 -19.46 -4.03 -13.43
N ASP A 360 -19.88 -3.15 -12.52
CA ASP A 360 -20.13 -1.74 -12.82
C ASP A 360 -18.85 -1.01 -13.27
N VAL A 361 -17.72 -1.28 -12.61
CA VAL A 361 -16.41 -0.70 -12.99
C VAL A 361 -15.99 -1.16 -14.38
N ILE A 362 -16.03 -2.47 -14.66
CA ILE A 362 -15.64 -3.06 -15.95
C ILE A 362 -16.56 -2.56 -17.07
N ALA A 363 -17.86 -2.45 -16.83
CA ALA A 363 -18.81 -1.91 -17.80
C ALA A 363 -18.50 -0.45 -18.14
N ARG A 364 -18.13 0.39 -17.15
CA ARG A 364 -17.71 1.79 -17.39
C ARG A 364 -16.40 1.90 -18.17
N MET A 365 -15.53 0.89 -18.10
CA MET A 365 -14.34 0.78 -18.94
C MET A 365 -14.68 0.35 -20.38
N GLY A 366 -15.95 0.06 -20.70
CA GLY A 366 -16.38 -0.42 -22.01
C GLY A 366 -15.87 -1.83 -22.31
N LEU A 367 -15.76 -2.67 -21.27
CA LEU A 367 -15.38 -4.07 -21.34
C LEU A 367 -16.57 -4.97 -21.02
N GLY A 368 -16.53 -6.21 -21.53
CA GLY A 368 -17.45 -7.26 -21.10
C GLY A 368 -17.00 -7.86 -19.78
N TRP A 369 -17.93 -8.40 -19.00
CA TRP A 369 -17.58 -9.10 -17.77
C TRP A 369 -16.80 -10.39 -18.07
N ASP A 370 -15.75 -10.65 -17.28
CA ASP A 370 -14.98 -11.91 -17.30
C ASP A 370 -14.99 -12.53 -15.90
N GLU A 371 -15.36 -13.82 -15.82
CA GLU A 371 -15.43 -14.56 -14.54
C GLU A 371 -14.07 -14.69 -13.85
N ALA A 372 -12.96 -14.55 -14.59
CA ALA A 372 -11.61 -14.53 -14.01
C ALA A 372 -11.48 -13.43 -12.94
N CYS A 373 -12.24 -12.33 -13.05
CA CYS A 373 -12.23 -11.23 -12.08
C CYS A 373 -12.62 -11.64 -10.66
N LEU A 374 -13.35 -12.74 -10.46
CA LEU A 374 -13.73 -13.24 -9.12
C LEU A 374 -12.84 -14.37 -8.63
N THR A 375 -11.86 -14.81 -9.43
CA THR A 375 -10.99 -15.91 -9.03
C THR A 375 -9.98 -15.43 -8.00
N THR A 376 -10.08 -15.96 -6.78
CA THR A 376 -9.13 -15.67 -5.68
C THR A 376 -7.99 -16.69 -5.61
N SER A 377 -8.03 -17.75 -6.42
CA SER A 377 -7.01 -18.81 -6.50
C SER A 377 -6.02 -18.53 -7.64
N GLY A 378 -4.73 -18.82 -7.44
CA GLY A 378 -3.72 -18.71 -8.49
C GLY A 378 -3.15 -17.31 -8.70
N ILE A 379 -2.86 -16.57 -7.61
CA ILE A 379 -1.97 -15.42 -7.70
C ILE A 379 -0.53 -15.95 -7.69
N ASP A 380 0.02 -16.24 -8.88
CA ASP A 380 1.46 -16.52 -9.02
C ASP A 380 2.30 -15.22 -9.01
N ALA A 381 1.65 -14.05 -9.06
CA ALA A 381 2.32 -12.76 -8.95
C ALA A 381 2.67 -12.44 -7.48
N PRO A 382 3.92 -12.04 -7.19
CA PRO A 382 4.31 -11.63 -5.85
C PRO A 382 3.51 -10.40 -5.40
N VAL A 383 2.92 -10.45 -4.20
CA VAL A 383 2.15 -9.34 -3.63
C VAL A 383 3.03 -8.62 -2.62
N ARG A 384 3.63 -7.49 -3.02
CA ARG A 384 4.48 -6.68 -2.14
C ARG A 384 3.74 -5.47 -1.59
N THR A 385 2.84 -5.72 -0.64
CA THR A 385 2.15 -4.64 0.07
C THR A 385 2.00 -5.01 1.54
N ALA A 386 1.78 -4.02 2.41
CA ALA A 386 1.37 -4.26 3.81
C ALA A 386 0.07 -5.09 3.95
N SER A 387 -0.59 -5.43 2.83
CA SER A 387 -1.78 -6.28 2.75
C SER A 387 -1.51 -7.70 2.25
N ALA A 388 -0.26 -8.07 1.94
CA ALA A 388 0.08 -9.27 1.15
C ALA A 388 -0.62 -10.55 1.63
N TRP A 389 -0.54 -10.85 2.93
CA TRP A 389 -1.19 -12.01 3.54
C TRP A 389 -2.71 -11.92 3.57
N GLN A 390 -3.27 -10.72 3.71
CA GLN A 390 -4.73 -10.52 3.74
C GLN A 390 -5.36 -10.75 2.37
N VAL A 391 -4.66 -10.35 1.31
CA VAL A 391 -5.17 -10.41 -0.06
C VAL A 391 -5.10 -11.83 -0.64
N ARG A 392 -4.23 -12.69 -0.10
CA ARG A 392 -4.15 -14.13 -0.46
C ARG A 392 -5.26 -14.98 0.15
N ARG A 393 -6.06 -14.43 1.08
CA ARG A 393 -7.20 -15.14 1.67
C ARG A 393 -8.44 -14.96 0.78
N PRO A 394 -9.41 -15.89 0.84
CA PRO A 394 -10.72 -15.66 0.23
C PRO A 394 -11.28 -14.31 0.69
N LEU A 395 -11.94 -13.62 -0.23
CA LEU A 395 -12.67 -12.37 0.06
C LEU A 395 -13.53 -12.55 1.31
N HIS A 396 -13.38 -11.63 2.27
CA HIS A 396 -14.11 -11.69 3.53
C HIS A 396 -14.52 -10.31 4.02
N SER A 397 -15.69 -10.23 4.66
CA SER A 397 -16.22 -9.01 5.28
C SER A 397 -15.74 -8.77 6.71
N ARG A 398 -14.84 -9.62 7.27
CA ARG A 398 -14.36 -9.50 8.66
C ARG A 398 -13.66 -8.18 8.98
N SER A 399 -13.16 -7.50 7.96
CA SER A 399 -12.52 -6.19 8.09
C SER A 399 -13.52 -5.04 8.16
N SER A 400 -14.76 -5.26 7.72
CA SER A 400 -15.84 -4.28 7.73
C SER A 400 -16.55 -4.30 9.07
N GLY A 401 -16.57 -3.16 9.75
CA GLY A 401 -17.18 -2.98 11.06
C GLY A 401 -16.34 -3.44 12.26
N ARG A 402 -15.09 -3.85 12.03
CA ARG A 402 -14.16 -4.32 13.09
C ARG A 402 -13.85 -3.22 14.11
N TRP A 403 -13.94 -1.94 13.72
CA TRP A 403 -13.76 -0.82 14.64
C TRP A 403 -14.69 -0.89 15.86
N ARG A 404 -15.86 -1.56 15.76
CA ARG A 404 -16.81 -1.69 16.87
C ARG A 404 -16.22 -2.43 18.07
N ASP A 405 -15.37 -3.42 17.82
CA ASP A 405 -14.66 -4.17 18.87
C ASP A 405 -13.62 -3.29 19.60
N TYR A 406 -13.22 -2.18 18.96
CA TYR A 406 -12.27 -1.19 19.46
C TYR A 406 -12.94 0.14 19.85
N ALA A 407 -14.27 0.24 19.82
CA ALA A 407 -14.99 1.51 19.90
C ALA A 407 -14.61 2.34 21.14
N ALA A 408 -14.47 1.71 22.30
CA ALA A 408 -14.10 2.41 23.54
C ALA A 408 -12.67 2.97 23.52
N MET A 409 -11.74 2.31 22.82
CA MET A 409 -10.36 2.76 22.69
C MET A 409 -10.19 3.83 21.61
N LEU A 410 -11.00 3.74 20.55
CA LEU A 410 -11.01 4.71 19.44
C LEU A 410 -11.81 5.97 19.77
N ALA A 411 -12.69 5.93 20.78
CA ALA A 411 -13.61 7.02 21.14
C ALA A 411 -12.99 8.43 21.08
N PRO A 412 -11.78 8.69 21.63
CA PRO A 412 -11.18 10.03 21.58
C PRO A 412 -10.88 10.55 20.17
N ALA A 413 -10.66 9.66 19.20
CA ALA A 413 -10.29 10.00 17.82
C ALA A 413 -11.48 9.93 16.85
N ILE A 414 -12.51 9.16 17.19
CA ILE A 414 -13.73 9.00 16.38
C ILE A 414 -14.87 9.90 16.83
N ASP A 415 -14.75 10.59 17.96
CA ASP A 415 -15.76 11.56 18.39
C ASP A 415 -15.96 12.63 17.31
N GLY A 416 -17.22 12.96 17.04
CA GLY A 416 -17.61 13.85 15.94
C GLY A 416 -17.39 13.31 14.52
N LEU A 417 -16.88 12.08 14.31
CA LEU A 417 -17.11 11.36 13.05
C LEU A 417 -18.59 11.03 13.00
N GLY A 418 -19.39 11.81 12.27
CA GLY A 418 -20.75 11.37 11.93
C GLY A 418 -20.71 10.03 11.18
N ASP A 419 -21.87 9.42 10.92
CA ASP A 419 -21.97 8.17 10.16
C ASP A 419 -21.67 8.30 8.66
N ARG A 420 -20.87 9.31 8.26
CA ARG A 420 -20.43 9.45 6.87
C ARG A 420 -19.41 8.35 6.58
N PRO A 421 -19.67 7.50 5.57
CA PRO A 421 -18.73 6.46 5.17
C PRO A 421 -17.38 7.04 4.73
#